data_AF-A0AA89AI73-F1
#
_entry.id   AF-A0AA89AI73-F1
#
_cell.length_a   1.000
_cell.length_b   1.000
_cell.length_c   1.000
_cell.angle_alpha   90.00
_cell.angle_beta   90.00
_cell.angle_gamma   90.00
#
_symmetry.space_group_name_H-M   'P 1'
#
loop_
_entity.id
_entity.type
_entity.pdbx_description
1 polymer ?
#
loop_
_entity_poly.entity_id
_entity_poly.type
_entity_poly.pdbx_seq_one_letter_code
_entity_poly.pdbx_strand_id
1 'polypeptide(L)'
;MKGEQGLFPTREDLVIEEALGPQGISEKNKANQNQKKLVQTTGKESYALVHERKRDELGHEPLRMDMFIECHSKKDENRTPSTVEAANYMAQMHEKREKLSEGSQDLPAENDILSQ
;
A
#
# COMPACT_ATOMS: atom_id res chain seq x y z
N MET A 1 -20.88 25.12 43.73
CA MET A 1 -20.77 26.10 42.64
C MET A 1 -19.34 26.11 42.14
N LYS A 2 -19.16 26.06 40.80
CA LYS A 2 -17.92 26.24 40.03
C LYS A 2 -16.91 25.09 40.21
N GLY A 3 -16.56 24.25 39.24
CA GLY A 3 -16.58 24.41 37.79
C GLY A 3 -15.25 24.99 37.31
N GLU A 4 -14.16 24.24 37.45
CA GLU A 4 -12.89 24.53 36.77
C GLU A 4 -12.70 23.52 35.65
N GLN A 5 -12.83 24.06 34.44
CA GLN A 5 -12.78 23.36 33.18
C GLN A 5 -11.33 23.09 32.83
N GLY A 6 -11.11 21.93 32.20
CA GLY A 6 -9.82 21.52 31.66
C GLY A 6 -9.21 22.62 30.79
N LEU A 7 -7.90 22.77 30.97
CA LEU A 7 -7.03 23.59 30.16
C LEU A 7 -7.09 23.07 28.71
N PHE A 8 -8.00 23.62 27.91
CA PHE A 8 -7.97 23.44 26.46
C PHE A 8 -6.71 24.13 25.92
N PRO A 9 -5.90 23.45 25.09
CA PRO A 9 -4.74 24.10 24.48
C PRO A 9 -5.22 25.31 23.65
N THR A 10 -4.55 26.42 23.86
CA THR A 10 -4.84 27.69 23.18
C THR A 10 -4.53 27.57 21.69
N ARG A 11 -5.23 28.35 20.87
CA ARG A 11 -5.19 28.37 19.40
C ARG A 11 -3.80 28.61 18.78
N GLU A 12 -2.76 28.79 19.59
CA GLU A 12 -1.36 28.92 19.17
C GLU A 12 -0.61 27.58 19.15
N ASP A 13 -1.20 26.50 19.68
CA ASP A 13 -0.63 25.14 19.65
C ASP A 13 -1.04 24.33 18.40
N LEU A 14 -1.93 24.86 17.56
CA LEU A 14 -2.09 24.34 16.20
C LEU A 14 -1.00 24.95 15.34
N VAL A 15 0.12 24.23 15.22
CA VAL A 15 1.05 24.37 14.10
C VAL A 15 0.24 24.09 12.83
N ILE A 16 -0.29 25.16 12.24
CA ILE A 16 -0.79 25.14 10.87
C ILE A 16 0.45 24.80 10.04
N GLU A 17 0.46 23.61 9.43
CA GLU A 17 1.44 23.25 8.41
C GLU A 17 1.55 24.42 7.44
N GLU A 18 2.71 25.09 7.47
CA GLU A 18 2.99 26.25 6.65
C GLU A 18 2.79 25.84 5.19
N ALA A 19 1.81 26.45 4.53
CA ALA A 19 1.53 26.20 3.12
C ALA A 19 2.78 26.57 2.31
N LEU A 20 3.55 25.55 1.89
CA LEU A 20 4.78 25.74 1.15
C LEU A 20 4.52 26.64 -0.06
N GLY A 21 5.32 27.69 -0.19
CA GLY A 21 5.31 28.54 -1.38
C GLY A 21 5.59 27.72 -2.66
N PRO A 22 5.39 28.30 -3.86
CA PRO A 22 5.51 27.60 -5.14
C PRO A 22 6.86 26.87 -5.34
N GLN A 23 7.94 27.37 -4.72
CA GLN A 23 9.25 26.71 -4.71
C GLN A 23 9.27 25.42 -3.85
N GLY A 24 8.68 25.43 -2.65
CA GLY A 24 8.58 24.25 -1.80
C GLY A 24 7.64 23.16 -2.35
N ILE A 25 6.58 23.55 -3.06
CA ILE A 25 5.73 22.61 -3.82
C ILE A 25 6.53 21.98 -4.97
N SER A 26 7.35 22.76 -5.67
CA SER A 26 8.21 22.28 -6.76
C SER A 26 9.25 21.26 -6.27
N GLU A 27 9.88 21.52 -5.12
CA GLU A 27 10.85 20.60 -4.52
C GLU A 27 10.19 19.30 -4.05
N LYS A 28 9.03 19.37 -3.38
CA LYS A 28 8.24 18.19 -3.02
C LYS A 28 7.79 17.39 -4.26
N ASN A 29 7.36 18.06 -5.32
CA ASN A 29 6.97 17.39 -6.56
C ASN A 29 8.16 16.68 -7.22
N LYS A 30 9.35 17.30 -7.24
CA LYS A 30 10.59 16.69 -7.75
C LYS A 30 11.02 15.50 -6.89
N ALA A 31 10.92 15.60 -5.57
CA ALA A 31 11.18 14.49 -4.66
C ALA A 31 10.20 13.33 -4.91
N ASN A 32 8.90 13.63 -5.06
CA ASN A 32 7.85 12.63 -5.35
C ASN A 32 7.96 12.03 -6.76
N GLN A 33 8.60 12.71 -7.72
CA GLN A 33 8.93 12.15 -9.03
C GLN A 33 10.05 11.12 -8.94
N ASN A 34 11.03 11.36 -8.06
CA ASN A 34 12.17 10.47 -7.84
C ASN A 34 11.85 9.28 -6.93
N GLN A 35 10.69 9.27 -6.28
CA GLN A 35 10.25 8.12 -5.49
C GLN A 35 9.88 6.95 -6.40
N LYS A 36 10.42 5.79 -6.07
CA LYS A 36 10.09 4.50 -6.68
C LYS A 36 8.64 4.13 -6.36
N LYS A 37 7.76 4.15 -7.38
CA LYS A 37 6.31 3.96 -7.18
C LYS A 37 5.89 2.54 -7.53
N LEU A 38 5.11 1.94 -6.63
CA LEU A 38 4.26 0.80 -6.94
C LEU A 38 3.05 1.31 -7.73
N VAL A 39 2.88 0.82 -8.95
CA VAL A 39 1.75 1.19 -9.81
C VAL A 39 0.68 0.12 -9.69
N GLN A 40 -0.55 0.52 -9.40
CA GLN A 40 -1.70 -0.39 -9.47
C GLN A 40 -2.27 -0.42 -10.90
N THR A 41 -2.61 -1.61 -11.37
CA THR A 41 -3.12 -1.87 -12.73
C THR A 41 -4.62 -2.12 -12.77
N THR A 42 -5.26 -2.26 -11.61
CA THR A 42 -6.71 -2.47 -11.43
C THR A 42 -7.54 -1.21 -11.74
N GLY A 43 -6.89 -0.07 -11.95
CA GLY A 43 -7.53 1.15 -12.45
C GLY A 43 -8.57 1.72 -11.47
N LYS A 44 -9.84 1.71 -11.86
CA LYS A 44 -10.96 2.23 -11.05
C LYS A 44 -11.70 1.16 -10.26
N GLU A 45 -11.28 -0.09 -10.37
CA GLU A 45 -11.92 -1.19 -9.66
C GLU A 45 -11.57 -1.11 -8.17
N SER A 46 -12.58 -1.22 -7.31
CA SER A 46 -12.35 -1.30 -5.87
C SER A 46 -11.65 -2.61 -5.50
N TYR A 47 -10.85 -2.59 -4.44
CA TYR A 47 -10.18 -3.79 -3.93
C TYR A 47 -11.16 -4.94 -3.65
N ALA A 48 -12.33 -4.67 -3.07
CA ALA A 48 -13.34 -5.69 -2.78
C ALA A 48 -13.79 -6.43 -4.06
N LEU A 49 -14.11 -5.69 -5.13
CA LEU A 49 -14.49 -6.30 -6.42
C LEU A 49 -13.36 -7.12 -7.04
N VAL A 50 -12.13 -6.64 -6.97
CA VAL A 50 -10.96 -7.38 -7.45
C VAL A 50 -10.78 -8.67 -6.65
N HIS A 51 -10.98 -8.60 -5.34
CA HIS A 51 -10.86 -9.73 -4.44
C HIS A 51 -11.94 -10.79 -4.69
N GLU A 52 -13.20 -10.38 -4.82
CA GLU A 52 -14.31 -11.31 -5.13
C GLU A 52 -14.09 -12.00 -6.48
N ARG A 53 -13.74 -11.24 -7.52
CA ARG A 53 -13.38 -11.82 -8.82
C ARG A 53 -12.25 -12.82 -8.67
N LYS A 54 -11.20 -12.49 -7.91
CA LYS A 54 -10.05 -13.37 -7.74
C LYS A 54 -10.39 -14.65 -6.99
N ARG A 55 -11.24 -14.54 -5.97
CA ARG A 55 -11.78 -15.68 -5.22
C ARG A 55 -12.58 -16.60 -6.13
N ASP A 56 -13.43 -16.04 -6.98
CA ASP A 56 -14.25 -16.81 -7.92
C ASP A 56 -13.38 -17.50 -8.99
N GLU A 57 -12.30 -16.85 -9.45
CA GLU A 57 -11.31 -17.44 -10.36
C GLU A 57 -10.55 -18.63 -9.75
N LEU A 58 -10.17 -18.52 -8.47
CA LEU A 58 -9.36 -19.54 -7.78
C LEU A 58 -10.22 -20.66 -7.17
N GLY A 59 -11.49 -20.40 -6.89
CA GLY A 59 -12.37 -21.31 -6.15
C GLY A 59 -12.04 -21.42 -4.65
N HIS A 60 -11.16 -20.57 -4.14
CA HIS A 60 -10.78 -20.46 -2.72
C HIS A 60 -10.40 -19.02 -2.38
N GLU A 61 -10.21 -18.74 -1.09
CA GLU A 61 -9.80 -17.40 -0.65
C GLU A 61 -8.42 -17.04 -1.23
N PRO A 62 -8.28 -15.88 -1.92
CA PRO A 62 -7.01 -15.42 -2.46
C PRO A 62 -5.98 -15.19 -1.37
N LEU A 63 -4.74 -15.61 -1.62
CA LEU A 63 -3.64 -15.22 -0.76
C LEU A 63 -3.24 -13.78 -1.02
N ARG A 64 -2.48 -13.22 -0.08
CA ARG A 64 -1.90 -11.90 -0.21
C ARG A 64 -1.07 -11.76 -1.50
N MET A 65 -0.28 -12.77 -1.83
CA MET A 65 0.49 -12.80 -3.07
C MET A 65 -0.41 -12.77 -4.32
N ASP A 66 -1.50 -13.53 -4.31
CA ASP A 66 -2.45 -13.56 -5.44
C ASP A 66 -3.06 -12.17 -5.68
N MET A 67 -3.44 -11.50 -4.59
CA MET A 67 -3.98 -10.14 -4.64
C MET A 67 -2.93 -9.11 -5.05
N PHE A 68 -1.68 -9.27 -4.62
CA PHE A 68 -0.60 -8.36 -5.03
C PHE A 68 -0.32 -8.50 -6.53
N ILE A 69 -0.24 -9.72 -7.05
CA ILE A 69 -0.08 -9.99 -8.48
C ILE A 69 -1.26 -9.39 -9.26
N GLU A 70 -2.49 -9.61 -8.81
CA GLU A 70 -3.67 -9.08 -9.48
C GLU A 70 -3.66 -7.54 -9.56
N CYS A 71 -3.20 -6.88 -8.49
CA CYS A 71 -3.17 -5.41 -8.40
C CYS A 71 -1.95 -4.77 -9.08
N HIS A 72 -0.82 -5.44 -9.18
CA HIS A 72 0.47 -4.86 -9.60
C HIS A 72 1.09 -5.53 -10.83
N SER A 73 0.37 -6.43 -11.49
CA SER A 73 0.78 -6.98 -12.79
C SER A 73 -0.05 -6.41 -13.92
N LYS A 74 0.55 -6.35 -15.11
CA LYS A 74 -0.17 -6.10 -16.36
C LYS A 74 -1.19 -7.23 -16.59
N LYS A 75 -2.31 -6.89 -17.23
CA LYS A 75 -3.34 -7.85 -17.65
C LYS A 75 -2.90 -8.55 -18.96
N ASP A 76 -1.67 -9.05 -18.99
CA ASP A 76 -1.15 -9.93 -20.05
C ASP A 76 -1.18 -11.39 -19.60
N GLU A 77 -0.95 -12.32 -20.52
CA GLU A 77 -1.00 -13.77 -20.25
C GLU A 77 -0.01 -14.20 -19.16
N ASN A 78 1.11 -13.50 -19.03
CA ASN A 78 2.20 -13.85 -18.11
C ASN A 78 2.15 -13.09 -16.77
N ARG A 79 1.13 -12.25 -16.56
CA ARG A 79 1.01 -11.35 -15.39
C ARG A 79 2.32 -10.60 -15.12
N THR A 80 2.90 -9.99 -16.15
CA THR A 80 4.18 -9.27 -16.05
C THR A 80 4.08 -8.13 -15.02
N PRO A 81 5.06 -7.96 -14.10
CA PRO A 81 5.02 -6.87 -13.12
C PRO A 81 4.92 -5.49 -13.78
N SER A 82 4.16 -4.58 -13.16
CA SER A 82 3.93 -3.23 -13.71
C SER A 82 5.17 -2.34 -13.63
N THR A 83 6.02 -2.56 -12.62
CA THR A 83 7.25 -1.79 -12.37
C THR A 83 8.36 -2.72 -11.85
N VAL A 84 9.60 -2.24 -11.87
CA VAL A 84 10.76 -2.95 -11.30
C VAL A 84 10.55 -3.18 -9.80
N GLU A 85 9.96 -2.20 -9.11
CA GLU A 85 9.59 -2.29 -7.71
C GLU A 85 8.59 -3.42 -7.48
N ALA A 86 7.53 -3.52 -8.28
CA ALA A 86 6.56 -4.60 -8.18
C ALA A 86 7.22 -5.98 -8.35
N ALA A 87 8.15 -6.11 -9.30
CA ALA A 87 8.93 -7.33 -9.48
C ALA A 87 9.77 -7.68 -8.23
N ASN A 88 10.45 -6.68 -7.65
CA ASN A 88 11.23 -6.89 -6.43
C ASN A 88 10.35 -7.28 -5.24
N TYR A 89 9.14 -6.73 -5.14
CA TYR A 89 8.18 -7.11 -4.09
C TYR A 89 7.68 -8.54 -4.27
N MET A 90 7.35 -8.94 -5.49
CA MET A 90 6.95 -10.31 -5.82
C MET A 90 8.04 -11.30 -5.44
N ALA A 91 9.30 -11.02 -5.79
CA ALA A 91 10.42 -11.87 -5.41
C ALA A 91 10.57 -12.02 -3.89
N GLN A 92 10.45 -10.92 -3.14
CA GLN A 92 10.51 -10.94 -1.67
C GLN A 92 9.34 -11.72 -1.04
N MET A 93 8.13 -11.59 -1.56
CA MET A 93 6.97 -12.35 -1.09
C MET A 93 7.13 -13.84 -1.37
N HIS A 94 7.65 -14.21 -2.54
CA HIS A 94 7.99 -15.60 -2.85
C HIS A 94 9.02 -16.17 -1.87
N GLU A 95 10.13 -15.47 -1.64
CA GLU A 95 11.17 -15.91 -0.71
C GLU A 95 10.63 -16.08 0.72
N LYS A 96 9.79 -15.15 1.19
CA LYS A 96 9.14 -15.27 2.50
C LYS A 96 8.22 -16.49 2.56
N ARG A 97 7.45 -16.74 1.50
CA ARG A 97 6.53 -17.87 1.40
C ARG A 97 7.26 -19.21 1.41
N GLU A 98 8.42 -19.32 0.76
CA GLU A 98 9.24 -20.54 0.81
C GLU A 98 9.80 -20.83 2.20
N LYS A 99 9.99 -19.80 3.01
CA LYS A 99 10.45 -19.93 4.41
C LYS A 99 9.32 -20.25 5.39
N LEU A 100 8.06 -20.15 4.96
CA LEU A 100 6.90 -20.51 5.78
C LEU A 100 6.73 -22.02 5.83
N SER A 101 6.38 -22.57 7.00
CA SER A 101 6.07 -24.00 7.12
C SER A 101 4.81 -24.34 6.33
N GLU A 102 4.74 -25.55 5.78
CA GLU A 102 3.53 -26.02 5.10
C GLU A 102 2.29 -25.86 6.01
N GLY A 103 1.26 -25.19 5.50
CA GLY A 103 0.01 -24.91 6.22
C GLY A 103 -0.01 -23.62 7.06
N SER A 104 1.07 -22.85 7.13
CA SER A 104 1.06 -21.55 7.79
C SER A 104 0.43 -20.46 6.90
N GLN A 105 -0.27 -19.50 7.52
CA GLN A 105 -0.93 -18.39 6.82
C GLN A 105 0.07 -17.30 6.43
N ASP A 106 -0.03 -16.81 5.19
CA ASP A 106 0.76 -15.66 4.69
C ASP A 106 0.16 -14.34 5.19
N LEU A 107 0.38 -14.07 6.49
CA LEU A 107 -0.05 -12.84 7.13
C LEU A 107 0.96 -11.70 6.88
N PRO A 108 0.50 -10.44 6.79
CA PRO A 108 1.40 -9.30 6.74
C PRO A 108 2.29 -9.27 7.99
N ALA A 109 3.60 -9.14 7.79
CA ALA A 109 4.55 -9.00 8.91
C ALA A 109 4.41 -7.62 9.58
N GLU A 110 4.84 -7.48 10.84
CA GLU A 110 4.85 -6.18 11.53
C GLU A 110 5.69 -5.11 10.80
N ASN A 111 6.76 -5.54 10.12
CA ASN A 111 7.61 -4.66 9.30
C ASN A 111 7.33 -4.80 7.81
N ASP A 112 6.11 -5.19 7.43
CA ASP A 112 5.78 -5.25 6.02
C ASP A 112 5.72 -3.85 5.42
N ILE A 113 6.39 -3.67 4.28
CA ILE A 113 6.47 -2.35 3.63
C ILE A 113 5.10 -1.94 3.08
N LEU A 114 4.16 -2.90 2.93
CA LEU A 114 2.76 -2.62 2.61
C LEU A 114 1.86 -2.42 3.85
N SER A 115 2.37 -2.61 5.06
CA SER A 115 1.65 -2.44 6.34
C SER A 115 1.91 -1.10 7.03
N GLN A 116 2.55 -0.15 6.35
CA GLN A 116 2.87 1.18 6.89
C GLN A 116 1.70 2.16 6.84
#